data_AF-A0A3E0VD32-F1
#
_entry.id   AF-A0A3E0VD32-F1
#
_cell.length_a   1.000
_cell.length_b   1.000
_cell.length_c   1.000
_cell.angle_alpha   90.00
_cell.angle_beta   90.00
_cell.angle_gamma   90.00
#
_symmetry.space_group_name_H-M   'P 1'
#
loop_
_entity.id
_entity.type
_entity.pdbx_description
1 polymer ?
#
loop_
_entity_poly.entity_id
_entity_poly.type
_entity_poly.pdbx_seq_one_letter_code
_entity_poly.pdbx_strand_id
1 'polypeptide(L)'
;MGRKLIGRRIFVASPGDVADERKLVSQIVDEFNSTEGFNQGTAYFVRGWEHLSGTVQRPQEAINELVLRDCDYLIVILGSRWGTPPQVGGGYDSGTEEEFFEALRLLADIKAPMRDMLVMFKDQGIKPDSTAQSKKVDEFRDRLERSRQILFNVFDNEFAFAGFVRGALQNWAPQDIAPFAREVTLPEPSSLPEISGDRQPRELLDIAQSKLNSGLVVQAERLFDAAIADGDPDSLAAYAKFMRRAGRYERSEELNNLILTSPSIADGLDNESASRRAMALAGIGIVKRKLGELGASKAALEEAVGEAQKSGSASTEAYVIDNLSHTLRQLGDVAGAQRSLDRSEVLRDDNALEVDTMTLVNEAREKLRSRDRKESLRLIEAVLSRFEPDQDPAMFASAKAVEARALFELGNYEACIVSAGESLTSNEKVKNDDGAAICESLISRAYLSLGDKRQARTYADRSQQRGIKSGNRTGEASGYWNLAQIAAAEDDLTEAAELTESALRVARDGANKPLETAIAHWFEAYIDQKNRT
;
A
#
# COMPACT_ATOMS: atom_id res chain seq x y z
N MET A 1 4.86 8.33 38.45
CA MET A 1 6.04 8.96 37.82
C MET A 1 5.57 9.64 36.56
N GLY A 2 5.82 10.93 36.36
CA GLY A 2 5.50 11.61 35.10
C GLY A 2 6.40 11.08 33.99
N ARG A 3 5.83 10.64 32.87
CA ARG A 3 6.61 10.28 31.67
C ARG A 3 7.29 11.53 31.12
N LYS A 4 8.57 11.42 30.78
CA LYS A 4 9.31 12.48 30.08
C LYS A 4 8.79 12.54 28.64
N LEU A 5 8.39 13.73 28.19
CA LEU A 5 7.98 14.00 26.81
C LEU A 5 9.19 14.52 26.01
N ILE A 6 9.45 13.93 24.85
CA ILE A 6 10.47 14.42 23.91
C ILE A 6 9.80 15.28 22.85
N GLY A 7 10.24 16.52 22.72
CA GLY A 7 9.79 17.42 21.65
C GLY A 7 10.58 17.21 20.37
N ARG A 8 9.90 17.03 19.24
CA ARG A 8 10.48 16.83 17.90
C ARG A 8 9.98 17.89 16.93
N ARG A 9 10.85 18.41 16.07
CA ARG A 9 10.54 19.50 15.14
C ARG A 9 10.35 18.94 13.73
N ILE A 10 9.26 19.32 13.07
CA ILE A 10 8.94 18.92 11.69
C ILE A 10 8.98 20.15 10.81
N PHE A 11 9.78 20.11 9.75
CA PHE A 11 9.72 21.10 8.66
C PHE A 11 8.78 20.62 7.57
N VAL A 12 7.98 21.51 6.99
CA VAL A 12 7.11 21.20 5.85
C VAL A 12 7.54 22.02 4.64
N ALA A 13 8.09 21.32 3.65
CA ALA A 13 8.51 21.86 2.36
C ALA A 13 7.41 21.60 1.32
N SER A 14 6.89 22.65 0.71
CA SER A 14 5.83 22.51 -0.27
C SER A 14 5.72 23.76 -1.16
N PRO A 15 5.42 23.61 -2.46
CA PRO A 15 4.99 24.72 -3.30
C PRO A 15 3.59 25.23 -2.91
N GLY A 16 3.18 26.36 -3.48
CA GLY A 16 1.94 27.05 -3.09
C GLY A 16 0.64 26.39 -3.57
N ASP A 17 0.67 25.44 -4.50
CA ASP A 17 -0.52 24.73 -5.03
C ASP A 17 -1.01 23.58 -4.13
N VAL A 18 -0.32 23.32 -3.03
CA VAL A 18 -0.68 22.32 -2.00
C VAL A 18 -0.77 22.97 -0.61
N ALA A 19 -1.23 24.22 -0.55
CA ALA A 19 -1.31 24.99 0.69
C ALA A 19 -2.32 24.40 1.69
N ASP A 20 -3.40 23.79 1.21
CA ASP A 20 -4.40 23.14 2.06
C ASP A 20 -3.82 21.89 2.73
N GLU A 21 -3.07 21.06 1.98
CA GLU A 21 -2.38 19.90 2.52
C GLU A 21 -1.29 20.31 3.53
N ARG A 22 -0.55 21.38 3.24
CA ARG A 22 0.42 21.96 4.18
C ARG A 22 -0.24 22.32 5.52
N LYS A 23 -1.42 22.96 5.48
CA LYS A 23 -2.20 23.31 6.68
C LYS A 23 -2.73 22.06 7.40
N LEU A 24 -3.14 21.05 6.64
CA LEU A 24 -3.67 19.79 7.16
C LEU A 24 -2.61 19.02 7.97
N VAL A 25 -1.32 19.10 7.60
CA VAL A 25 -0.22 18.52 8.40
C VAL A 25 -0.25 19.03 9.85
N SER A 26 -0.40 20.34 10.06
CA SER A 26 -0.45 20.91 11.41
C SER A 26 -1.64 20.35 12.22
N GLN A 27 -2.80 20.24 11.60
CA GLN A 27 -3.99 19.69 12.26
C GLN A 27 -3.80 18.23 12.66
N ILE A 28 -3.21 17.42 11.77
CA ILE A 28 -2.92 16.01 12.03
C ILE A 28 -1.90 15.86 13.17
N VAL A 29 -0.85 16.71 13.18
CA VAL A 29 0.15 16.71 14.25
C VAL A 29 -0.48 17.08 15.60
N ASP A 30 -1.35 18.08 15.64
CA ASP A 30 -2.04 18.49 16.86
C ASP A 30 -2.98 17.39 17.38
N GLU A 31 -3.73 16.74 16.48
CA GLU A 31 -4.59 15.60 16.79
C GLU A 31 -3.76 14.42 17.33
N PHE A 32 -2.67 14.08 16.64
CA PHE A 32 -1.76 13.00 17.04
C PHE A 32 -1.17 13.27 18.43
N ASN A 33 -0.67 14.48 18.68
CA ASN A 33 -0.12 14.87 19.98
C ASN A 33 -1.15 14.72 21.11
N SER A 34 -2.41 15.02 20.82
CA SER A 34 -3.51 14.99 21.80
C SER A 34 -4.05 13.60 22.09
N THR A 35 -3.90 12.64 21.17
CA THR A 35 -4.47 11.28 21.29
C THR A 35 -3.40 10.22 21.56
N GLU A 36 -2.34 10.20 20.74
CA GLU A 36 -1.35 9.13 20.68
C GLU A 36 0.02 9.56 21.21
N GLY A 37 0.42 10.81 20.93
CA GLY A 37 1.73 11.36 21.27
C GLY A 37 2.03 11.30 22.77
N PHE A 38 1.06 11.55 23.64
CA PHE A 38 1.24 11.41 25.10
C PHE A 38 1.53 9.96 25.52
N ASN A 39 0.87 8.98 24.90
CA ASN A 39 1.05 7.56 25.21
C ASN A 39 2.42 7.05 24.72
N GLN A 40 2.91 7.60 23.61
CA GLN A 40 4.22 7.32 23.02
C GLN A 40 5.33 8.21 23.63
N GLY A 41 4.93 9.23 24.39
CA GLY A 41 5.77 10.23 25.05
C GLY A 41 6.64 11.07 24.11
N THR A 42 6.18 11.25 22.88
CA THR A 42 6.76 12.17 21.90
C THR A 42 5.72 13.23 21.53
N ALA A 43 6.16 14.47 21.42
CA ALA A 43 5.35 15.60 20.96
C ALA A 43 6.00 16.24 19.74
N TYR A 44 5.25 16.38 18.66
CA TYR A 44 5.73 16.97 17.42
C TYR A 44 5.34 18.44 17.30
N PHE A 45 6.21 19.24 16.71
CA PHE A 45 5.98 20.66 16.47
C PHE A 45 6.27 20.98 15.01
N VAL A 46 5.23 21.33 14.26
CA VAL A 46 5.40 21.85 12.90
C VAL A 46 6.05 23.22 12.97
N ARG A 47 7.21 23.37 12.33
CA ARG A 47 7.96 24.61 12.26
C ARG A 47 7.72 25.25 10.89
N GLY A 48 7.11 26.44 10.93
CA GLY A 48 7.01 27.36 9.80
C GLY A 48 7.46 28.75 10.23
N TRP A 49 7.85 29.57 9.26
CA TRP A 49 8.26 30.97 9.46
C TRP A 49 7.18 31.82 10.17
N GLU A 50 5.90 31.43 10.06
CA GLU A 50 4.73 32.10 10.67
C GLU A 50 4.72 32.09 12.21
N HIS A 51 5.56 31.27 12.85
CA HIS A 51 5.62 31.13 14.31
C HIS A 51 6.85 31.79 14.96
N LEU A 52 7.70 32.46 14.17
CA LEU A 52 8.87 33.18 14.70
C LEU A 52 8.47 34.61 15.11
N SER A 53 8.05 34.76 16.36
CA SER A 53 7.85 36.05 17.00
C SER A 53 9.20 36.74 17.26
N GLY A 54 9.62 37.64 16.37
CA GLY A 54 10.59 38.69 16.72
C GLY A 54 11.79 38.87 15.79
N THR A 55 11.77 40.04 15.15
CA THR A 55 12.92 40.90 14.81
C THR A 55 13.83 40.51 13.63
N VAL A 56 13.93 41.47 12.70
CA VAL A 56 14.90 41.65 11.59
C VAL A 56 14.47 41.09 10.22
N GLN A 57 14.39 42.00 9.22
CA GLN A 57 14.25 41.73 7.79
C GLN A 57 15.35 40.76 7.32
N ARG A 58 15.01 39.48 7.17
CA ARG A 58 15.77 38.53 6.36
C ARG A 58 14.85 37.96 5.28
N PRO A 59 15.36 37.67 4.08
CA PRO A 59 14.59 36.95 3.06
C PRO A 59 14.04 35.64 3.65
N GLN A 60 12.78 35.33 3.35
CA GLN A 60 12.03 34.20 3.92
C GLN A 60 12.78 32.86 3.76
N GLU A 61 13.53 32.71 2.68
CA GLU A 61 14.33 31.52 2.35
C GLU A 61 15.53 31.33 3.28
N ALA A 62 16.25 32.40 3.62
CA ALA A 62 17.36 32.34 4.58
C ALA A 62 16.88 31.98 6.00
N ILE A 63 15.60 32.22 6.31
CA ILE A 63 14.96 31.78 7.55
C ILE A 63 14.59 30.29 7.45
N ASN A 64 14.05 29.85 6.31
CA ASN A 64 13.69 28.45 6.10
C ASN A 64 14.91 27.51 6.22
N GLU A 65 16.05 27.87 5.64
CA GLU A 65 17.29 27.08 5.75
C GLU A 65 17.74 26.93 7.22
N LEU A 66 17.70 28.04 7.98
CA LEU A 66 18.07 28.02 9.41
C LEU A 66 17.07 27.20 10.24
N VAL A 67 15.78 27.27 9.93
CA VAL A 67 14.74 26.48 10.62
C VAL A 67 14.87 25.00 10.28
N LEU A 68 15.18 24.66 9.02
CA LEU A 68 15.35 23.28 8.57
C LEU A 68 16.52 22.57 9.27
N ARG A 69 17.66 23.25 9.44
CA ARG A 69 18.84 22.72 10.15
C ARG A 69 18.58 22.35 11.60
N ASP A 70 17.51 22.89 12.17
CA ASP A 70 17.04 22.60 13.51
C ASP A 70 15.95 21.52 13.55
N CYS A 71 15.44 21.03 12.42
CA CYS A 71 14.34 20.07 12.42
C CYS A 71 14.81 18.61 12.53
N ASP A 72 14.02 17.79 13.22
CA ASP A 72 14.24 16.34 13.34
C ASP A 72 13.69 15.59 12.12
N TYR A 73 12.66 16.14 11.47
CA TYR A 73 11.98 15.50 10.34
C TYR A 73 11.61 16.51 9.25
N LEU A 74 11.56 16.03 8.01
CA LEU A 74 11.06 16.77 6.85
C LEU A 74 9.80 16.09 6.29
N ILE A 75 8.77 16.88 5.99
CA ILE A 75 7.66 16.47 5.13
C ILE A 75 7.73 17.29 3.85
N VAL A 76 7.85 16.62 2.71
CA VAL A 76 7.79 17.23 1.37
C VAL A 76 6.44 16.91 0.75
N ILE A 77 5.74 17.93 0.26
CA ILE A 77 4.46 17.79 -0.43
C ILE A 77 4.58 18.47 -1.80
N LEU A 78 4.40 17.71 -2.87
CA LEU A 78 4.43 18.21 -4.25
C LEU A 78 3.09 17.99 -4.93
N GLY A 79 2.58 19.02 -5.60
CA GLY A 79 1.42 18.97 -6.47
C GLY A 79 1.82 18.98 -7.95
N SER A 80 1.18 19.86 -8.72
CA SER A 80 1.50 20.10 -10.13
C SER A 80 2.72 21.00 -10.33
N ARG A 81 3.11 21.77 -9.31
CA ARG A 81 4.21 22.75 -9.41
C ARG A 81 5.50 22.21 -8.81
N TRP A 82 6.62 22.50 -9.47
CA TRP A 82 7.97 22.31 -8.91
C TRP A 82 8.31 23.43 -7.92
N GLY A 83 7.81 24.63 -8.19
CA GLY A 83 8.08 25.86 -7.44
C GLY A 83 8.88 26.88 -8.26
N THR A 84 9.26 27.96 -7.59
CA THR A 84 10.08 29.04 -8.16
C THR A 84 11.49 29.01 -7.59
N PRO A 85 12.53 29.38 -8.36
CA PRO A 85 13.90 29.43 -7.88
C PRO A 85 14.03 30.31 -6.63
N PRO A 86 14.89 29.94 -5.67
CA PRO A 86 15.15 30.75 -4.48
C PRO A 86 15.80 32.10 -4.85
N GLN A 87 15.43 33.16 -4.13
CA GLN A 87 15.97 34.51 -4.21
C GLN A 87 17.42 34.61 -3.68
N VAL A 88 17.82 33.77 -2.71
CA VAL A 88 19.17 33.80 -2.11
C VAL A 88 19.83 32.41 -2.10
N GLY A 89 20.62 32.11 -3.13
CA GLY A 89 21.55 30.96 -3.14
C GLY A 89 21.22 29.82 -4.11
N GLY A 90 22.25 28.99 -4.39
CA GLY A 90 22.08 27.55 -4.69
C GLY A 90 22.25 27.05 -6.12
N GLY A 91 21.64 27.71 -7.12
CA GLY A 91 21.53 27.12 -8.47
C GLY A 91 20.46 26.01 -8.57
N TYR A 92 19.52 25.98 -7.62
CA TYR A 92 18.35 25.12 -7.63
C TYR A 92 17.19 25.76 -8.41
N ASP A 93 16.31 24.93 -8.96
CA ASP A 93 15.16 25.36 -9.75
C ASP A 93 13.93 25.68 -8.89
N SER A 94 13.90 25.22 -7.62
CA SER A 94 12.88 25.63 -6.65
C SER A 94 13.36 25.65 -5.20
N GLY A 95 12.68 26.43 -4.35
CA GLY A 95 12.93 26.42 -2.90
C GLY A 95 12.62 25.08 -2.24
N THR A 96 11.59 24.35 -2.71
CA THR A 96 11.28 23.00 -2.20
C THR A 96 12.36 21.99 -2.59
N GLU A 97 12.95 22.13 -3.77
CA GLU A 97 14.11 21.34 -4.19
C GLU A 97 15.33 21.60 -3.29
N GLU A 98 15.63 22.86 -3.03
CA GLU A 98 16.71 23.25 -2.12
C GLU A 98 16.50 22.68 -0.70
N GLU A 99 15.28 22.83 -0.15
CA GLU A 99 14.90 22.28 1.16
C GLU A 99 15.04 20.75 1.21
N PHE A 100 14.69 20.04 0.13
CA PHE A 100 14.86 18.60 0.04
C PHE A 100 16.33 18.18 0.02
N PHE A 101 17.16 18.79 -0.83
CA PHE A 101 18.59 18.43 -0.93
C PHE A 101 19.39 18.82 0.31
N GLU A 102 19.06 19.94 0.97
CA GLU A 102 19.66 20.29 2.25
C GLU A 102 19.26 19.26 3.33
N ALA A 103 18.02 18.78 3.34
CA ALA A 103 17.63 17.72 4.27
C ALA A 103 18.34 16.39 3.99
N LEU A 104 18.67 16.05 2.73
CA LEU A 104 19.53 14.90 2.43
C LEU A 104 20.94 15.08 3.00
N ARG A 105 21.51 16.30 2.90
CA ARG A 105 22.80 16.61 3.55
C ARG A 105 22.73 16.44 5.07
N LEU A 106 21.67 16.94 5.69
CA LEU A 106 21.46 16.81 7.12
C LEU A 106 21.25 15.35 7.54
N LEU A 107 20.51 14.55 6.77
CA LEU A 107 20.38 13.11 7.02
C LEU A 107 21.72 12.37 6.95
N ALA A 108 22.65 12.80 6.11
CA ALA A 108 23.97 12.20 6.00
C ALA A 108 24.93 12.63 7.13
N ASP A 109 24.62 13.70 7.89
CA ASP A 109 25.43 14.17 9.00
C ASP A 109 24.91 13.65 10.34
N ILE A 110 25.65 12.73 10.96
CA ILE A 110 25.34 12.17 12.28
C ILE A 110 25.21 13.23 13.39
N LYS A 111 25.78 14.43 13.19
CA LYS A 111 25.70 15.54 14.15
C LYS A 111 24.46 16.41 13.94
N ALA A 112 23.81 16.33 12.79
CA ALA A 112 22.59 17.06 12.52
C ALA A 112 21.40 16.39 13.23
N PRO A 113 20.35 17.16 13.58
CA PRO A 113 19.19 16.61 14.26
C PRO A 113 18.30 15.77 13.34
N MET A 114 18.41 15.93 12.01
CA MET A 114 17.55 15.29 11.01
C MET A 114 17.62 13.76 11.09
N ARG A 115 16.46 13.11 11.11
CA ARG A 115 16.31 11.67 11.37
C ARG A 115 15.68 10.94 10.22
N ASP A 116 14.65 11.54 9.63
CA ASP A 116 13.94 10.94 8.51
C ASP A 116 13.14 11.98 7.72
N MET A 117 12.58 11.55 6.58
CA MET A 117 11.72 12.37 5.77
C MET A 117 10.57 11.59 5.14
N LEU A 118 9.44 12.27 4.97
CA LEU A 118 8.27 11.78 4.25
C LEU A 118 8.08 12.61 2.98
N VAL A 119 8.07 11.95 1.82
CA VAL A 119 7.77 12.61 0.53
C VAL A 119 6.39 12.17 0.05
N MET A 120 5.56 13.14 -0.35
CA MET A 120 4.21 12.89 -0.83
C MET A 120 3.92 13.68 -2.11
N PHE A 121 3.21 13.04 -3.01
CA PHE A 121 2.75 13.62 -4.27
C PHE A 121 1.23 13.63 -4.32
N LYS A 122 0.65 14.80 -4.60
CA LYS A 122 -0.77 14.94 -4.88
C LYS A 122 -1.03 14.52 -6.32
N ASP A 123 -1.99 13.66 -6.55
CA ASP A 123 -2.46 13.36 -7.90
C ASP A 123 -3.26 14.51 -8.50
N GLN A 124 -3.17 14.64 -9.81
CA GLN A 124 -3.60 15.81 -10.55
C GLN A 124 -4.80 15.53 -11.49
N GLY A 125 -5.46 14.37 -11.40
CA GLY A 125 -6.68 14.12 -12.17
C GLY A 125 -6.44 13.76 -13.66
N ILE A 126 -7.53 13.57 -14.45
CA ILE A 126 -7.50 12.78 -15.73
C ILE A 126 -6.80 13.54 -16.86
N LYS A 127 -6.59 14.82 -16.66
CA LYS A 127 -5.88 15.71 -17.58
C LYS A 127 -5.05 16.65 -16.73
N PRO A 128 -3.94 16.15 -16.14
CA PRO A 128 -3.13 17.00 -15.31
C PRO A 128 -2.48 18.08 -16.17
N ASP A 129 -2.29 19.27 -15.60
CA ASP A 129 -1.61 20.37 -16.28
C ASP A 129 -0.23 19.91 -16.75
N SER A 130 -0.01 19.73 -18.06
CA SER A 130 1.28 19.27 -18.63
C SER A 130 2.24 20.44 -18.84
N THR A 131 2.46 21.21 -17.77
CA THR A 131 3.39 22.34 -17.77
C THR A 131 4.84 21.85 -17.66
N ALA A 132 5.80 22.74 -17.91
CA ALA A 132 7.21 22.42 -17.65
C ALA A 132 7.46 22.08 -16.15
N GLN A 133 6.62 22.60 -15.25
CA GLN A 133 6.73 22.38 -13.81
C GLN A 133 6.29 20.97 -13.41
N SER A 134 5.14 20.49 -13.90
CA SER A 134 4.67 19.13 -13.59
C SER A 134 5.58 18.05 -14.17
N LYS A 135 6.19 18.30 -15.34
CA LYS A 135 7.22 17.41 -15.90
C LYS A 135 8.43 17.25 -14.97
N LYS A 136 8.88 18.33 -14.31
CA LYS A 136 9.94 18.24 -13.29
C LYS A 136 9.52 17.43 -12.07
N VAL A 137 8.26 17.58 -11.62
CA VAL A 137 7.71 16.76 -10.52
C VAL A 137 7.72 15.28 -10.89
N ASP A 138 7.29 14.92 -12.10
CA ASP A 138 7.30 13.53 -12.58
C ASP A 138 8.72 12.97 -12.72
N GLU A 139 9.66 13.75 -13.26
CA GLU A 139 11.08 13.36 -13.35
C GLU A 139 11.69 13.14 -11.97
N PHE A 140 11.37 14.01 -11.00
CA PHE A 140 11.80 13.83 -9.61
C PHE A 140 11.20 12.56 -8.98
N ARG A 141 9.90 12.31 -9.20
CA ARG A 141 9.21 11.11 -8.72
C ARG A 141 9.83 9.83 -9.29
N ASP A 142 10.15 9.80 -10.59
CA ASP A 142 10.85 8.68 -11.23
C ASP A 142 12.26 8.48 -10.67
N ARG A 143 13.00 9.55 -10.34
CA ARG A 143 14.30 9.45 -9.67
C ARG A 143 14.19 8.82 -8.27
N LEU A 144 13.20 9.23 -7.48
CA LEU A 144 12.94 8.61 -6.17
C LEU A 144 12.63 7.12 -6.32
N GLU A 145 11.72 6.78 -7.25
CA GLU A 145 11.34 5.39 -7.55
C GLU A 145 12.53 4.52 -7.94
N ARG A 146 13.36 5.00 -8.88
CA ARG A 146 14.55 4.28 -9.34
C ARG A 146 15.64 4.18 -8.26
N SER A 147 15.75 5.17 -7.38
CA SER A 147 16.73 5.15 -6.28
C SER A 147 16.41 4.07 -5.26
N ARG A 148 15.11 3.82 -4.98
CA ARG A 148 14.61 2.96 -3.90
C ARG A 148 15.20 3.29 -2.51
N GLN A 149 15.72 4.50 -2.32
CA GLN A 149 16.37 4.94 -1.07
C GLN A 149 15.48 5.87 -0.23
N ILE A 150 14.55 6.58 -0.88
CA ILE A 150 13.53 7.41 -0.24
C ILE A 150 12.18 6.87 -0.71
N LEU A 151 11.35 6.43 0.24
CA LEU A 151 9.97 6.05 -0.04
C LEU A 151 9.14 7.32 -0.22
N PHE A 152 8.22 7.30 -1.18
CA PHE A 152 7.22 8.35 -1.35
C PHE A 152 5.83 7.74 -1.46
N ASN A 153 4.83 8.55 -1.14
CA ASN A 153 3.43 8.17 -1.28
C ASN A 153 2.72 9.09 -2.28
N VAL A 154 1.71 8.55 -2.96
CA VAL A 154 0.83 9.34 -3.83
C VAL A 154 -0.57 9.31 -3.24
N PHE A 155 -1.20 10.48 -3.12
CA PHE A 155 -2.55 10.61 -2.57
C PHE A 155 -3.45 11.40 -3.53
N ASP A 156 -4.74 11.10 -3.52
CA ASP A 156 -5.76 11.92 -4.18
C ASP A 156 -6.81 12.47 -3.24
N ASN A 157 -6.86 12.02 -1.98
CA ASN A 157 -7.87 12.44 -1.03
C ASN A 157 -7.27 12.68 0.36
N GLU A 158 -7.99 13.47 1.16
CA GLU A 158 -7.56 13.83 2.52
C GLU A 158 -7.40 12.60 3.43
N PHE A 159 -8.22 11.55 3.26
CA PHE A 159 -8.14 10.35 4.08
C PHE A 159 -6.81 9.61 3.87
N ALA A 160 -6.40 9.41 2.62
CA ALA A 160 -5.12 8.82 2.26
C ALA A 160 -3.96 9.69 2.74
N PHE A 161 -4.02 11.00 2.48
CA PHE A 161 -3.03 11.97 2.94
C PHE A 161 -2.81 11.91 4.46
N ALA A 162 -3.91 12.00 5.22
CA ALA A 162 -3.87 11.95 6.67
C ALA A 162 -3.37 10.60 7.19
N GLY A 163 -3.74 9.50 6.52
CA GLY A 163 -3.20 8.17 6.80
C GLY A 163 -1.67 8.11 6.68
N PHE A 164 -1.10 8.67 5.60
CA PHE A 164 0.35 8.70 5.40
C PHE A 164 1.08 9.56 6.44
N VAL A 165 0.54 10.75 6.75
CA VAL A 165 1.13 11.62 7.78
C VAL A 165 1.05 10.99 9.17
N ARG A 166 -0.13 10.48 9.58
CA ARG A 166 -0.28 9.80 10.88
C ARG A 166 0.63 8.58 10.98
N GLY A 167 0.72 7.78 9.91
CA GLY A 167 1.67 6.69 9.82
C GLY A 167 3.09 7.17 10.10
N ALA A 168 3.59 8.17 9.37
CA ALA A 168 4.93 8.72 9.63
C ALA A 168 5.13 9.19 11.08
N LEU A 169 4.15 9.90 11.68
CA LEU A 169 4.26 10.33 13.08
C LEU A 169 4.34 9.15 14.06
N GLN A 170 3.53 8.10 13.86
CA GLN A 170 3.58 6.87 14.66
C GLN A 170 4.95 6.19 14.56
N ASN A 171 5.53 6.20 13.36
CA ASN A 171 6.81 5.56 13.04
C ASN A 171 7.97 6.32 13.67
N TRP A 172 7.88 7.64 13.68
CA TRP A 172 8.90 8.52 14.23
C TRP A 172 8.88 8.61 15.75
N ALA A 173 7.81 8.16 16.40
CA ALA A 173 7.57 8.39 17.82
C ALA A 173 8.39 7.55 18.82
N PRO A 174 9.00 6.40 18.49
CA PRO A 174 9.83 5.66 19.45
C PRO A 174 10.94 6.55 20.05
N GLN A 175 11.04 6.56 21.38
CA GLN A 175 11.84 7.56 22.11
C GLN A 175 13.36 7.38 21.98
N ASP A 176 13.82 6.18 21.67
CA ASP A 176 15.23 5.78 21.82
C ASP A 176 15.93 5.44 20.50
N ILE A 177 15.37 5.84 19.35
CA ILE A 177 16.09 5.70 18.08
C ILE A 177 17.22 6.72 18.09
N ALA A 178 18.47 6.26 18.20
CA ALA A 178 19.63 7.13 17.96
C ALA A 178 19.58 7.63 16.51
N PRO A 179 19.87 8.91 16.24
CA PRO A 179 20.03 9.36 14.86
C PRO A 179 21.15 8.55 14.23
N PHE A 180 20.94 8.10 12.99
CA PHE A 180 21.96 7.42 12.19
C PHE A 180 22.10 8.18 10.88
N ALA A 181 23.34 8.34 10.43
CA ALA A 181 23.62 8.98 9.16
C ALA A 181 23.11 8.08 8.02
N ARG A 182 22.28 8.64 7.13
CA ARG A 182 21.80 7.98 5.92
C ARG A 182 22.21 8.81 4.71
N GLU A 183 23.21 8.33 3.98
CA GLU A 183 23.56 8.89 2.68
C GLU A 183 22.55 8.42 1.63
N VAL A 184 22.00 9.37 0.88
CA VAL A 184 20.99 9.11 -0.15
C VAL A 184 21.48 9.70 -1.46
N THR A 185 21.53 8.87 -2.49
CA THR A 185 21.96 9.28 -3.84
C THR A 185 20.83 9.06 -4.83
N LEU A 186 20.37 10.14 -5.45
CA LEU A 186 19.38 10.07 -6.52
C LEU A 186 20.07 9.89 -7.88
N PRO A 187 19.56 9.00 -8.75
CA PRO A 187 20.09 8.87 -10.09
C PRO A 187 19.88 10.16 -10.89
N GLU A 188 20.63 10.31 -11.99
CA GLU A 188 20.39 11.41 -12.93
C GLU A 188 18.96 11.37 -13.50
N PRO A 189 18.40 12.54 -13.87
CA PRO A 189 17.14 12.61 -14.60
C PRO A 189 17.20 11.72 -15.84
N SER A 190 16.18 10.90 -16.04
CA SER A 190 16.02 10.12 -17.28
C SER A 190 14.88 10.69 -18.09
N SER A 191 15.01 10.62 -19.43
CA SER A 191 13.86 10.87 -20.31
C SER A 191 12.78 9.83 -20.02
N LEU A 192 11.66 10.28 -19.46
CA LEU A 192 10.45 9.47 -19.34
C LEU A 192 10.03 8.96 -20.73
N PRO A 193 9.42 7.77 -20.84
CA PRO A 193 9.20 7.11 -22.12
C PRO A 193 8.46 8.02 -23.11
N GLU A 194 8.99 8.12 -24.33
CA GLU A 194 8.30 8.76 -25.43
C GLU A 194 7.06 7.93 -25.79
N ILE A 195 5.91 8.58 -25.70
CA ILE A 195 4.62 8.02 -26.08
C ILE A 195 4.39 8.45 -27.51
N SER A 196 4.59 7.53 -28.46
CA SER A 196 4.24 7.79 -29.87
C SER A 196 2.73 7.93 -29.99
N GLY A 197 2.27 9.00 -30.65
CA GLY A 197 0.85 9.29 -30.87
C GLY A 197 0.14 8.27 -31.76
N ASP A 198 0.88 7.41 -32.46
CA ASP A 198 0.32 6.40 -33.38
C ASP A 198 0.00 5.07 -32.69
N ARG A 199 0.40 4.89 -31.42
CA ARG A 199 0.19 3.63 -30.68
C ARG A 199 -1.28 3.46 -30.31
N GLN A 200 -1.78 2.25 -30.48
CA GLN A 200 -3.15 1.90 -30.08
C GLN A 200 -3.28 1.82 -28.55
N PRO A 201 -4.43 2.16 -27.96
CA PRO A 201 -4.67 2.08 -26.51
C PRO A 201 -4.26 0.74 -25.91
N ARG A 202 -4.61 -0.36 -26.57
CA ARG A 202 -4.27 -1.73 -26.12
C ARG A 202 -2.75 -1.97 -26.04
N GLU A 203 -1.98 -1.48 -27.01
CA GLU A 203 -0.52 -1.59 -26.97
C GLU A 203 0.05 -0.79 -25.78
N LEU A 204 -0.49 0.40 -25.52
CA LEU A 204 -0.09 1.22 -24.38
C LEU A 204 -0.39 0.54 -23.03
N LEU A 205 -1.53 -0.14 -22.90
CA LEU A 205 -1.87 -0.93 -21.71
C LEU A 205 -0.89 -2.09 -21.49
N ASP A 206 -0.55 -2.82 -22.54
CA ASP A 206 0.39 -3.95 -22.44
C ASP A 206 1.79 -3.47 -21.99
N ILE A 207 2.25 -2.33 -22.53
CA ILE A 207 3.50 -1.71 -22.11
C ILE A 207 3.38 -1.19 -20.66
N ALA A 208 2.27 -0.55 -20.28
CA ALA A 208 2.03 -0.08 -18.92
C ALA A 208 2.10 -1.24 -17.91
N GLN A 209 1.47 -2.36 -18.23
CA GLN A 209 1.52 -3.56 -17.39
C GLN A 209 2.94 -4.15 -17.29
N SER A 210 3.70 -4.15 -18.38
CA SER A 210 5.12 -4.56 -18.36
C SER A 210 5.97 -3.66 -17.45
N LYS A 211 5.70 -2.35 -17.44
CA LYS A 211 6.35 -1.39 -16.54
C LYS A 211 6.00 -1.63 -15.08
N LEU A 212 4.72 -1.88 -14.77
CA LEU A 212 4.30 -2.26 -13.42
C LEU A 212 5.00 -3.54 -12.93
N ASN A 213 5.10 -4.56 -13.78
CA ASN A 213 5.80 -5.81 -13.44
C ASN A 213 7.30 -5.61 -13.19
N SER A 214 7.87 -4.49 -13.68
CA SER A 214 9.26 -4.09 -13.44
C SER A 214 9.42 -3.14 -12.24
N GLY A 215 8.33 -2.80 -11.56
CA GLY A 215 8.32 -1.83 -10.46
C GLY A 215 8.52 -0.38 -10.90
N LEU A 216 8.19 -0.05 -12.15
CA LEU A 216 8.29 1.30 -12.73
C LEU A 216 6.90 1.95 -12.81
N VAL A 217 6.38 2.37 -11.67
CA VAL A 217 4.98 2.84 -11.52
C VAL A 217 4.79 4.18 -12.20
N VAL A 218 5.73 5.12 -12.05
CA VAL A 218 5.65 6.46 -12.68
C VAL A 218 5.54 6.34 -14.21
N GLN A 219 6.31 5.43 -14.79
CA GLN A 219 6.28 5.17 -16.24
C GLN A 219 4.98 4.48 -16.68
N ALA A 220 4.46 3.58 -15.86
CA ALA A 220 3.20 2.89 -16.14
C ALA A 220 2.01 3.87 -16.11
N GLU A 221 1.94 4.76 -15.11
CA GLU A 221 0.89 5.78 -15.02
C GLU A 221 0.83 6.67 -16.26
N ARG A 222 1.99 7.14 -16.75
CA ARG A 222 2.06 7.92 -17.99
C ARG A 222 1.53 7.16 -19.21
N LEU A 223 1.79 5.85 -19.29
CA LEU A 223 1.28 5.01 -20.37
C LEU A 223 -0.22 4.77 -20.24
N PHE A 224 -0.75 4.64 -19.02
CA PHE A 224 -2.18 4.58 -18.78
C PHE A 224 -2.88 5.89 -19.16
N ASP A 225 -2.34 7.04 -18.76
CA ASP A 225 -2.90 8.35 -19.11
C ASP A 225 -2.97 8.54 -20.64
N ALA A 226 -1.98 8.03 -21.37
CA ALA A 226 -2.02 8.02 -22.83
C ALA A 226 -3.02 7.01 -23.41
N ALA A 227 -3.15 5.82 -22.82
CA ALA A 227 -4.10 4.80 -23.27
C ALA A 227 -5.56 5.27 -23.16
N ILE A 228 -5.86 6.12 -22.19
CA ILE A 228 -7.23 6.63 -21.97
C ILE A 228 -7.54 7.91 -22.75
N ALA A 229 -6.62 8.42 -23.58
CA ALA A 229 -6.77 9.71 -24.25
C ALA A 229 -8.06 9.80 -25.11
N ASP A 230 -8.43 8.69 -25.76
CA ASP A 230 -9.63 8.59 -26.61
C ASP A 230 -10.88 8.13 -25.85
N GLY A 231 -10.79 7.95 -24.52
CA GLY A 231 -11.90 7.50 -23.69
C GLY A 231 -12.28 6.03 -23.88
N ASP A 232 -11.35 5.19 -24.35
CA ASP A 232 -11.55 3.75 -24.52
C ASP A 232 -12.00 3.09 -23.19
N PRO A 233 -13.20 2.48 -23.13
CA PRO A 233 -13.73 1.92 -21.88
C PRO A 233 -12.86 0.83 -21.25
N ASP A 234 -12.19 0.01 -22.06
CA ASP A 234 -11.31 -1.06 -21.56
C ASP A 234 -10.05 -0.48 -20.90
N SER A 235 -9.47 0.55 -21.52
CA SER A 235 -8.33 1.28 -20.97
C SER A 235 -8.69 2.01 -19.68
N LEU A 236 -9.85 2.68 -19.65
CA LEU A 236 -10.38 3.31 -18.44
C LEU A 236 -10.58 2.28 -17.32
N ALA A 237 -11.14 1.10 -17.62
CA ALA A 237 -11.44 0.07 -16.63
C ALA A 237 -10.15 -0.54 -16.05
N ALA A 238 -9.17 -0.83 -16.91
CA ALA A 238 -7.86 -1.32 -16.49
C ALA A 238 -7.17 -0.31 -15.57
N TYR A 239 -7.20 0.97 -15.93
CA TYR A 239 -6.56 2.02 -15.15
C TYR A 239 -7.30 2.29 -13.82
N ALA A 240 -8.63 2.29 -13.84
CA ALA A 240 -9.45 2.44 -12.62
C ALA A 240 -9.14 1.33 -11.62
N LYS A 241 -8.97 0.09 -12.09
CA LYS A 241 -8.59 -1.06 -11.26
C LYS A 241 -7.18 -0.91 -10.68
N PHE A 242 -6.22 -0.43 -11.47
CA PHE A 242 -4.87 -0.12 -11.00
C PHE A 242 -4.89 0.95 -9.90
N MET A 243 -5.55 2.07 -10.16
CA MET A 243 -5.64 3.20 -9.23
C MET A 243 -6.26 2.80 -7.89
N ARG A 244 -7.37 2.05 -7.92
CA ARG A 244 -7.98 1.50 -6.72
C ARG A 244 -7.02 0.61 -5.91
N ARG A 245 -6.22 -0.22 -6.58
CA ARG A 245 -5.23 -1.09 -5.92
C ARG A 245 -4.08 -0.31 -5.31
N ALA A 246 -3.70 0.81 -5.94
CA ALA A 246 -2.70 1.74 -5.43
C ALA A 246 -3.22 2.66 -4.30
N GLY A 247 -4.49 2.52 -3.88
CA GLY A 247 -5.09 3.38 -2.85
C GLY A 247 -5.54 4.75 -3.36
N ARG A 248 -5.57 4.92 -4.68
CA ARG A 248 -5.94 6.14 -5.40
C ARG A 248 -7.42 6.11 -5.75
N TYR A 249 -8.23 6.42 -4.73
CA TYR A 249 -9.66 6.13 -4.71
C TYR A 249 -10.48 7.12 -5.53
N GLU A 250 -10.26 8.43 -5.35
CA GLU A 250 -10.95 9.46 -6.13
C GLU A 250 -10.62 9.31 -7.61
N ARG A 251 -9.35 9.07 -7.92
CA ARG A 251 -8.87 8.78 -9.26
C ARG A 251 -9.57 7.58 -9.91
N SER A 252 -9.74 6.50 -9.16
CA SER A 252 -10.47 5.32 -9.61
C SER A 252 -11.95 5.62 -9.85
N GLU A 253 -12.58 6.39 -8.97
CA GLU A 253 -13.98 6.81 -9.11
C GLU A 253 -14.19 7.69 -10.34
N GLU A 254 -13.33 8.68 -10.58
CA GLU A 254 -13.35 9.50 -11.80
C GLU A 254 -13.30 8.65 -13.08
N LEU A 255 -12.38 7.68 -13.14
CA LEU A 255 -12.22 6.79 -14.29
C LEU A 255 -13.46 5.91 -14.50
N ASN A 256 -14.07 5.40 -13.43
CA ASN A 256 -15.32 4.64 -13.54
C ASN A 256 -16.49 5.53 -13.99
N ASN A 257 -16.57 6.77 -13.52
CA ASN A 257 -17.59 7.73 -13.98
C ASN A 257 -17.42 8.09 -15.46
N LEU A 258 -16.19 8.19 -15.97
CA LEU A 258 -15.96 8.36 -17.40
C LEU A 258 -16.48 7.18 -18.23
N ILE A 259 -16.35 5.94 -17.73
CA ILE A 259 -16.94 4.77 -18.38
C ILE A 259 -18.47 4.91 -18.44
N LEU A 260 -19.10 5.26 -17.31
CA LEU A 260 -20.56 5.36 -17.21
C LEU A 260 -21.16 6.50 -18.05
N THR A 261 -20.38 7.55 -18.30
CA THR A 261 -20.79 8.71 -19.10
C THR A 261 -20.39 8.62 -20.57
N SER A 262 -19.60 7.61 -20.95
CA SER A 262 -19.24 7.37 -22.35
C SER A 262 -20.50 7.06 -23.16
N PRO A 263 -20.78 7.76 -24.27
CA PRO A 263 -22.02 7.56 -25.05
C PRO A 263 -22.24 6.11 -25.50
N SER A 264 -21.16 5.40 -25.85
CA SER A 264 -21.25 3.99 -26.26
C SER A 264 -21.73 3.07 -25.14
N ILE A 265 -21.50 3.44 -23.88
CA ILE A 265 -21.86 2.65 -22.70
C ILE A 265 -23.14 3.17 -22.04
N ALA A 266 -23.33 4.48 -21.97
CA ALA A 266 -24.49 5.12 -21.35
C ALA A 266 -25.78 4.80 -22.12
N ASP A 267 -25.74 4.96 -23.45
CA ASP A 267 -26.92 4.79 -24.32
C ASP A 267 -27.04 3.36 -24.88
N GLY A 268 -26.01 2.52 -24.67
CA GLY A 268 -25.95 1.15 -25.15
C GLY A 268 -27.01 0.26 -24.48
N LEU A 269 -27.94 -0.29 -25.28
CA LEU A 269 -28.99 -1.20 -24.81
C LEU A 269 -28.61 -2.68 -24.90
N ASP A 270 -27.41 -2.96 -25.38
CA ASP A 270 -26.88 -4.32 -25.51
C ASP A 270 -26.30 -4.86 -24.18
N ASN A 271 -26.10 -6.17 -24.16
CA ASN A 271 -25.61 -6.90 -23.01
C ASN A 271 -24.18 -6.48 -22.59
N GLU A 272 -23.33 -6.12 -23.54
CA GLU A 272 -21.95 -5.74 -23.26
C GLU A 272 -21.91 -4.38 -22.55
N SER A 273 -22.68 -3.41 -23.04
CA SER A 273 -22.85 -2.09 -22.42
C SER A 273 -23.40 -2.22 -21.00
N ALA A 274 -24.42 -3.07 -20.78
CA ALA A 274 -24.94 -3.36 -19.44
C ALA A 274 -23.88 -4.00 -18.52
N SER A 275 -23.08 -4.94 -19.02
CA SER A 275 -21.99 -5.57 -18.25
C SER A 275 -20.91 -4.54 -17.86
N ARG A 276 -20.55 -3.64 -18.79
CA ARG A 276 -19.58 -2.57 -18.54
C ARG A 276 -20.09 -1.56 -17.51
N ARG A 277 -21.37 -1.17 -17.56
CA ARG A 277 -22.01 -0.33 -16.52
C ARG A 277 -21.97 -1.02 -15.15
N ALA A 278 -22.34 -2.30 -15.09
CA ALA A 278 -22.30 -3.07 -13.85
C ALA A 278 -20.90 -3.11 -13.22
N MET A 279 -19.86 -3.35 -14.03
CA MET A 279 -18.48 -3.41 -13.56
C MET A 279 -17.96 -2.05 -13.10
N ALA A 280 -18.29 -0.97 -13.80
CA ALA A 280 -17.90 0.38 -13.40
C ALA A 280 -18.59 0.81 -12.08
N LEU A 281 -19.89 0.54 -11.94
CA LEU A 281 -20.64 0.77 -10.70
C LEU A 281 -20.09 -0.07 -9.53
N ALA A 282 -19.70 -1.33 -9.79
CA ALA A 282 -19.02 -2.15 -8.77
C ALA A 282 -17.66 -1.56 -8.37
N GLY A 283 -16.90 -1.02 -9.33
CA GLY A 283 -15.69 -0.26 -9.09
C GLY A 283 -15.91 0.89 -8.09
N ILE A 284 -16.90 1.74 -8.37
CA ILE A 284 -17.32 2.85 -7.51
C ILE A 284 -17.77 2.34 -6.14
N GLY A 285 -18.61 1.30 -6.09
CA GLY A 285 -19.09 0.72 -4.85
C GLY A 285 -17.95 0.23 -3.94
N ILE A 286 -16.90 -0.36 -4.52
CA ILE A 286 -15.72 -0.81 -3.77
C ILE A 286 -14.89 0.39 -3.28
N VAL A 287 -14.75 1.43 -4.09
CA VAL A 287 -14.10 2.69 -3.70
C VAL A 287 -14.82 3.33 -2.52
N LYS A 288 -16.14 3.52 -2.62
CA LYS A 288 -16.98 4.06 -1.53
C LYS A 288 -16.86 3.26 -0.24
N ARG A 289 -16.82 1.92 -0.35
CA ARG A 289 -16.57 1.06 0.82
C ARG A 289 -15.22 1.36 1.48
N LYS A 290 -14.17 1.55 0.69
CA LYS A 290 -12.81 1.85 1.18
C LYS A 290 -12.70 3.22 1.84
N LEU A 291 -13.47 4.20 1.38
CA LEU A 291 -13.58 5.53 1.98
C LEU A 291 -14.49 5.57 3.22
N GLY A 292 -15.11 4.45 3.59
CA GLY A 292 -16.04 4.38 4.72
C GLY A 292 -17.47 4.88 4.40
N GLU A 293 -17.74 5.25 3.16
CA GLU A 293 -19.04 5.66 2.65
C GLU A 293 -19.94 4.45 2.36
N LEU A 294 -20.23 3.65 3.41
CA LEU A 294 -20.90 2.36 3.25
C LEU A 294 -22.31 2.45 2.64
N GLY A 295 -23.02 3.56 2.88
CA GLY A 295 -24.33 3.83 2.26
C GLY A 295 -24.23 4.04 0.74
N ALA A 296 -23.29 4.86 0.30
CA ALA A 296 -23.02 5.09 -1.12
C ALA A 296 -22.50 3.82 -1.81
N SER A 297 -21.66 3.05 -1.10
CA SER A 297 -21.19 1.74 -1.56
C SER A 297 -22.36 0.79 -1.84
N LYS A 298 -23.29 0.67 -0.88
CA LYS A 298 -24.47 -0.18 -1.02
C LYS A 298 -25.32 0.26 -2.21
N ALA A 299 -25.62 1.55 -2.33
CA ALA A 299 -26.44 2.08 -3.42
C ALA A 299 -25.84 1.78 -4.80
N ALA A 300 -24.54 2.06 -4.99
CA ALA A 300 -23.85 1.77 -6.25
C ALA A 300 -23.82 0.27 -6.57
N LEU A 301 -23.66 -0.59 -5.56
CA LEU A 301 -23.65 -2.04 -5.75
C LEU A 301 -25.05 -2.62 -6.03
N GLU A 302 -26.10 -2.07 -5.43
CA GLU A 302 -27.48 -2.44 -5.76
C GLU A 302 -27.85 -2.05 -7.19
N GLU A 303 -27.42 -0.87 -7.64
CA GLU A 303 -27.56 -0.45 -9.04
C GLU A 303 -26.76 -1.37 -9.98
N ALA A 304 -25.51 -1.69 -9.61
CA ALA A 304 -24.67 -2.61 -10.36
C ALA A 304 -25.32 -4.00 -10.51
N VAL A 305 -26.02 -4.50 -9.49
CA VAL A 305 -26.74 -5.78 -9.58
C VAL A 305 -27.84 -5.70 -10.63
N GLY A 306 -28.55 -4.57 -10.70
CA GLY A 306 -29.57 -4.33 -11.74
C GLY A 306 -28.99 -4.33 -13.15
N GLU A 307 -27.85 -3.66 -13.36
CA GLU A 307 -27.16 -3.67 -14.66
C GLU A 307 -26.57 -5.05 -15.01
N ALA A 308 -26.05 -5.77 -14.02
CA ALA A 308 -25.51 -7.11 -14.23
C ALA A 308 -26.61 -8.10 -14.68
N GLN A 309 -27.80 -8.01 -14.10
CA GLN A 309 -28.96 -8.81 -14.54
C GLN A 309 -29.35 -8.49 -15.98
N LYS A 310 -29.38 -7.21 -16.36
CA LYS A 310 -29.67 -6.79 -17.76
C LYS A 310 -28.63 -7.32 -18.74
N SER A 311 -27.37 -7.43 -18.33
CA SER A 311 -26.31 -7.99 -19.17
C SER A 311 -26.50 -9.47 -19.49
N GLY A 312 -27.27 -10.20 -18.68
CA GLY A 312 -27.38 -11.67 -18.76
C GLY A 312 -26.08 -12.41 -18.44
N SER A 313 -25.01 -11.69 -18.03
CA SER A 313 -23.74 -12.29 -17.64
C SER A 313 -23.81 -12.73 -16.19
N ALA A 314 -24.04 -14.02 -15.99
CA ALA A 314 -24.09 -14.60 -14.65
C ALA A 314 -22.75 -14.45 -13.90
N SER A 315 -21.60 -14.35 -14.60
CA SER A 315 -20.30 -14.07 -13.99
C SER A 315 -20.18 -12.63 -13.49
N THR A 316 -20.65 -11.66 -14.28
CA THR A 316 -20.73 -10.25 -13.87
C THR A 316 -21.67 -10.12 -12.68
N GLU A 317 -22.83 -10.77 -12.73
CA GLU A 317 -23.81 -10.73 -11.63
C GLU A 317 -23.25 -11.31 -10.33
N ALA A 318 -22.61 -12.48 -10.38
CA ALA A 318 -21.98 -13.09 -9.22
C ALA A 318 -20.89 -12.18 -8.61
N TYR A 319 -20.02 -11.59 -9.45
CA TYR A 319 -18.97 -10.66 -8.99
C TYR A 319 -19.54 -9.44 -8.24
N VAL A 320 -20.60 -8.84 -8.78
CA VAL A 320 -21.23 -7.67 -8.16
C VAL A 320 -21.91 -8.06 -6.84
N ILE A 321 -22.61 -9.20 -6.82
CA ILE A 321 -23.31 -9.70 -5.64
C ILE A 321 -22.35 -10.01 -4.49
N ASP A 322 -21.17 -10.59 -4.78
CA ASP A 322 -20.15 -10.80 -3.75
C ASP A 322 -19.66 -9.49 -3.15
N ASN A 323 -19.45 -8.47 -3.99
CA ASN A 323 -19.05 -7.16 -3.53
C ASN A 323 -20.15 -6.49 -2.68
N LEU A 324 -21.43 -6.65 -3.06
CA LEU A 324 -22.55 -6.20 -2.25
C LEU A 324 -22.56 -6.92 -0.88
N SER A 325 -22.35 -8.24 -0.87
CA SER A 325 -22.26 -9.03 0.37
C SER A 325 -21.20 -8.47 1.31
N HIS A 326 -20.00 -8.18 0.81
CA HIS A 326 -18.93 -7.58 1.61
C HIS A 326 -19.33 -6.22 2.22
N THR A 327 -20.04 -5.38 1.47
CA THR A 327 -20.55 -4.10 1.99
C THR A 327 -21.64 -4.30 3.04
N LEU A 328 -22.59 -5.22 2.81
CA LEU A 328 -23.65 -5.53 3.76
C LEU A 328 -23.10 -6.05 5.10
N ARG A 329 -22.04 -6.87 5.09
CA ARG A 329 -21.37 -7.30 6.32
C ARG A 329 -20.78 -6.13 7.10
N GLN A 330 -20.14 -5.17 6.43
CA GLN A 330 -19.59 -3.98 7.10
C GLN A 330 -20.68 -3.05 7.67
N LEU A 331 -21.86 -3.03 7.04
CA LEU A 331 -23.05 -2.36 7.58
C LEU A 331 -23.72 -3.13 8.74
N GLY A 332 -23.30 -4.36 9.03
CA GLY A 332 -23.92 -5.23 10.03
C GLY A 332 -25.13 -6.02 9.53
N ASP A 333 -25.51 -5.93 8.25
CA ASP A 333 -26.57 -6.75 7.63
C ASP A 333 -26.03 -8.13 7.24
N VAL A 334 -25.76 -8.95 8.26
CA VAL A 334 -25.22 -10.31 8.09
C VAL A 334 -26.20 -11.21 7.33
N ALA A 335 -27.50 -11.05 7.54
CA ALA A 335 -28.52 -11.87 6.88
C ALA A 335 -28.62 -11.52 5.38
N GLY A 336 -28.56 -10.24 5.03
CA GLY A 336 -28.48 -9.79 3.64
C GLY A 336 -27.22 -10.28 2.95
N ALA A 337 -26.08 -10.16 3.60
CA ALA A 337 -24.81 -10.66 3.08
C ALA A 337 -24.83 -12.16 2.78
N GLN A 338 -25.43 -12.97 3.65
CA GLN A 338 -25.56 -14.41 3.42
C GLN A 338 -26.46 -14.72 2.23
N ARG A 339 -27.64 -14.08 2.14
CA ARG A 339 -28.52 -14.24 0.97
C ARG A 339 -27.84 -13.87 -0.34
N SER A 340 -27.00 -12.83 -0.33
CA SER A 340 -26.19 -12.45 -1.49
C SER A 340 -25.22 -13.58 -1.87
N LEU A 341 -24.48 -14.14 -0.92
CA LEU A 341 -23.55 -15.24 -1.19
C LEU A 341 -24.26 -16.49 -1.70
N ASP A 342 -25.37 -16.89 -1.07
CA ASP A 342 -26.15 -18.05 -1.51
C ASP A 342 -26.63 -17.86 -2.96
N ARG A 343 -27.01 -16.64 -3.34
CA ARG A 343 -27.40 -16.31 -4.72
C ARG A 343 -26.23 -16.36 -5.69
N SER A 344 -25.06 -15.81 -5.33
CA SER A 344 -23.90 -15.85 -6.23
C SER A 344 -23.38 -17.26 -6.42
N GLU A 345 -23.49 -18.13 -5.42
CA GLU A 345 -23.23 -19.57 -5.52
C GLU A 345 -24.20 -20.26 -6.50
N VAL A 346 -25.52 -20.05 -6.36
CA VAL A 346 -26.52 -20.62 -7.30
C VAL A 346 -26.27 -20.16 -8.74
N LEU A 347 -25.95 -18.88 -8.96
CA LEU A 347 -25.64 -18.37 -10.29
C LEU A 347 -24.46 -19.07 -10.94
N ARG A 348 -23.43 -19.43 -10.15
CA ARG A 348 -22.27 -20.17 -10.62
C ARG A 348 -22.63 -21.61 -10.97
N ASP A 349 -23.40 -22.27 -10.11
CA ASP A 349 -23.82 -23.65 -10.31
C ASP A 349 -24.73 -23.82 -11.53
N ASP A 350 -25.79 -23.02 -11.64
CA ASP A 350 -26.82 -23.14 -12.69
C ASP A 350 -26.29 -22.88 -14.11
N ASN A 351 -25.30 -22.00 -14.22
CA ASN A 351 -24.75 -21.61 -15.51
C ASN A 351 -23.49 -22.40 -15.88
N ALA A 352 -23.15 -23.43 -15.09
CA ALA A 352 -21.86 -24.11 -15.14
C ALA A 352 -20.72 -23.11 -15.31
N LEU A 353 -20.84 -21.92 -14.70
CA LEU A 353 -19.85 -20.89 -14.88
C LEU A 353 -18.57 -21.48 -14.35
N GLU A 354 -17.56 -21.44 -15.19
CA GLU A 354 -16.22 -21.60 -14.68
C GLU A 354 -15.97 -20.41 -13.75
N VAL A 355 -16.19 -20.65 -12.45
CA VAL A 355 -15.93 -19.67 -11.40
C VAL A 355 -14.48 -19.30 -11.55
N ASP A 356 -14.15 -18.08 -11.97
CA ASP A 356 -12.76 -17.79 -12.30
C ASP A 356 -11.85 -18.13 -11.12
N THR A 357 -10.62 -18.54 -11.43
CA THR A 357 -9.66 -19.03 -10.44
C THR A 357 -9.42 -18.01 -9.32
N MET A 358 -9.52 -16.70 -9.59
CA MET A 358 -9.36 -15.65 -8.58
C MET A 358 -10.52 -15.65 -7.57
N THR A 359 -11.75 -15.83 -8.05
CA THR A 359 -12.94 -15.90 -7.19
C THR A 359 -12.84 -17.07 -6.22
N LEU A 360 -12.50 -18.27 -6.71
CA LEU A 360 -12.30 -19.44 -5.85
C LEU A 360 -11.16 -19.26 -4.83
N VAL A 361 -10.06 -18.61 -5.23
CA VAL A 361 -8.96 -18.27 -4.30
C VAL A 361 -9.42 -17.29 -3.22
N ASN A 362 -10.26 -16.31 -3.57
CA ASN A 362 -10.80 -15.36 -2.60
C ASN A 362 -11.78 -16.04 -1.63
N GLU A 363 -12.66 -16.91 -2.12
CA GLU A 363 -13.52 -17.74 -1.29
C GLU A 363 -12.71 -18.63 -0.33
N ALA A 364 -11.65 -19.28 -0.83
CA ALA A 364 -10.75 -20.08 0.00
C ALA A 364 -10.12 -19.25 1.14
N ARG A 365 -9.70 -18.02 0.85
CA ARG A 365 -9.20 -17.07 1.87
C ARG A 365 -10.28 -16.71 2.89
N GLU A 366 -11.55 -16.56 2.49
CA GLU A 366 -12.65 -16.35 3.42
C GLU A 366 -12.87 -17.58 4.30
N LYS A 367 -12.84 -18.79 3.74
CA LYS A 367 -12.96 -20.03 4.51
C LYS A 367 -11.86 -20.16 5.55
N LEU A 368 -10.62 -19.74 5.26
CA LEU A 368 -9.56 -19.62 6.27
C LEU A 368 -9.94 -18.66 7.41
N ARG A 369 -10.50 -17.49 7.09
CA ARG A 369 -10.93 -16.51 8.11
C ARG A 369 -12.08 -17.04 8.97
N SER A 370 -13.03 -17.75 8.37
CA SER A 370 -14.14 -18.42 9.06
C SER A 370 -13.75 -19.75 9.70
N ARG A 371 -12.45 -20.06 9.74
CA ARG A 371 -11.89 -21.26 10.38
C ARG A 371 -12.22 -22.60 9.71
N ASP A 372 -12.71 -22.59 8.47
CA ASP A 372 -13.00 -23.77 7.66
C ASP A 372 -11.84 -24.10 6.70
N ARG A 373 -10.79 -24.73 7.23
CA ARG A 373 -9.56 -25.04 6.46
C ARG A 373 -9.80 -26.14 5.43
N LYS A 374 -10.72 -27.07 5.70
CA LYS A 374 -11.00 -28.18 4.80
C LYS A 374 -11.68 -27.70 3.53
N GLU A 375 -12.67 -26.83 3.66
CA GLU A 375 -13.31 -26.23 2.50
C GLU A 375 -12.35 -25.30 1.75
N SER A 376 -11.51 -24.55 2.45
CA SER A 376 -10.43 -23.79 1.81
C SER A 376 -9.54 -24.67 0.93
N LEU A 377 -9.11 -25.85 1.42
CA LEU A 377 -8.28 -26.76 0.65
C LEU A 377 -9.02 -27.33 -0.57
N ARG A 378 -10.29 -27.70 -0.41
CA ARG A 378 -11.13 -28.20 -1.52
C ARG A 378 -11.24 -27.17 -2.64
N LEU A 379 -11.44 -25.89 -2.29
CA LEU A 379 -11.51 -24.79 -3.25
C LEU A 379 -10.17 -24.58 -3.96
N ILE A 380 -9.05 -24.66 -3.25
CA ILE A 380 -7.72 -24.52 -3.86
C ILE A 380 -7.39 -25.72 -4.77
N GLU A 381 -7.77 -26.94 -4.40
CA GLU A 381 -7.62 -28.11 -5.27
C GLU A 381 -8.40 -27.91 -6.58
N ALA A 382 -9.63 -27.39 -6.50
CA ALA A 382 -10.41 -27.04 -7.68
C ALA A 382 -9.72 -25.98 -8.55
N VAL A 383 -9.08 -24.97 -7.95
CA VAL A 383 -8.30 -23.96 -8.66
C VAL A 383 -7.11 -24.59 -9.39
N LEU A 384 -6.29 -25.37 -8.67
CA LEU A 384 -5.05 -25.96 -9.19
C LEU A 384 -5.31 -27.02 -10.26
N SER A 385 -6.51 -27.63 -10.29
CA SER A 385 -6.89 -28.60 -11.32
C SER A 385 -7.17 -27.98 -12.71
N ARG A 386 -7.23 -26.65 -12.81
CA ARG A 386 -7.67 -25.95 -14.03
C ARG A 386 -6.55 -25.43 -14.91
N PHE A 387 -5.33 -25.37 -14.39
CA PHE A 387 -4.19 -24.86 -15.13
C PHE A 387 -2.90 -25.50 -14.65
N GLU A 388 -1.96 -25.64 -15.59
CA GLU A 388 -0.59 -26.03 -15.27
C GLU A 388 0.17 -24.83 -14.67
N PRO A 389 1.14 -25.05 -13.76
CA PRO A 389 1.83 -23.99 -13.04
C PRO A 389 2.43 -22.88 -13.93
N ASP A 390 2.90 -23.24 -15.14
CA ASP A 390 3.54 -22.31 -16.06
C ASP A 390 2.54 -21.50 -16.91
N GLN A 391 1.25 -21.85 -16.93
CA GLN A 391 0.22 -21.10 -17.66
C GLN A 391 -0.17 -19.80 -16.95
N ASP A 392 -0.30 -19.83 -15.63
CA ASP A 392 -0.54 -18.65 -14.81
C ASP A 392 0.27 -18.74 -13.50
N PRO A 393 1.57 -18.40 -13.53
CA PRO A 393 2.44 -18.53 -12.37
C PRO A 393 2.04 -17.61 -11.20
N ALA A 394 1.35 -16.49 -11.48
CA ALA A 394 0.87 -15.59 -10.44
C ALA A 394 -0.35 -16.18 -9.70
N MET A 395 -1.31 -16.74 -10.45
CA MET A 395 -2.43 -17.46 -9.85
C MET A 395 -1.98 -18.73 -9.13
N PHE A 396 -1.05 -19.49 -9.73
CA PHE A 396 -0.45 -20.66 -9.11
C PHE A 396 0.17 -20.31 -7.75
N ALA A 397 1.03 -19.28 -7.72
CA ALA A 397 1.62 -18.79 -6.48
C ALA A 397 0.55 -18.39 -5.46
N SER A 398 -0.44 -17.61 -5.86
CA SER A 398 -1.52 -17.17 -4.97
C SER A 398 -2.31 -18.34 -4.38
N ALA A 399 -2.63 -19.36 -5.18
CA ALA A 399 -3.36 -20.55 -4.74
C ALA A 399 -2.52 -21.41 -3.78
N LYS A 400 -1.28 -21.70 -4.13
CA LYS A 400 -0.35 -22.51 -3.31
C LYS A 400 -0.01 -21.82 -1.98
N ALA A 401 0.07 -20.49 -1.93
CA ALA A 401 0.23 -19.76 -0.67
C ALA A 401 -0.99 -19.92 0.26
N VAL A 402 -2.21 -19.96 -0.28
CA VAL A 402 -3.43 -20.20 0.50
C VAL A 402 -3.48 -21.65 0.99
N GLU A 403 -3.14 -22.62 0.14
CA GLU A 403 -3.00 -24.03 0.52
C GLU A 403 -1.97 -24.21 1.65
N ALA A 404 -0.77 -23.65 1.50
CA ALA A 404 0.27 -23.73 2.51
C ALA A 404 -0.20 -23.20 3.87
N ARG A 405 -0.90 -22.05 3.86
CA ARG A 405 -1.48 -21.50 5.08
C ARG A 405 -2.54 -22.42 5.70
N ALA A 406 -3.41 -23.01 4.89
CA ALA A 406 -4.43 -23.95 5.37
C ALA A 406 -3.78 -25.20 6.01
N LEU A 407 -2.74 -25.75 5.37
CA LEU A 407 -1.97 -26.90 5.87
C LEU A 407 -1.25 -26.56 7.18
N PHE A 408 -0.64 -25.38 7.27
CA PHE A 408 -0.03 -24.90 8.52
C PHE A 408 -1.07 -24.85 9.66
N GLU A 409 -2.24 -24.24 9.43
CA GLU A 409 -3.30 -24.13 10.44
C GLU A 409 -3.92 -25.49 10.83
N LEU A 410 -3.76 -26.52 9.99
CA LEU A 410 -4.12 -27.91 10.30
C LEU A 410 -3.00 -28.70 10.98
N GLY A 411 -1.81 -28.11 11.18
CA GLY A 411 -0.64 -28.76 11.77
C GLY A 411 0.12 -29.68 10.81
N ASN A 412 -0.16 -29.60 9.51
CA ASN A 412 0.46 -30.44 8.48
C ASN A 412 1.70 -29.72 7.90
N TYR A 413 2.75 -29.59 8.72
CA TYR A 413 3.86 -28.68 8.47
C TYR A 413 4.74 -29.09 7.28
N GLU A 414 4.96 -30.38 7.05
CA GLU A 414 5.72 -30.88 5.91
C GLU A 414 5.03 -30.54 4.59
N ALA A 415 3.72 -30.75 4.50
CA ALA A 415 2.93 -30.39 3.33
C ALA A 415 2.84 -28.87 3.12
N CYS A 416 2.82 -28.10 4.22
CA CYS A 416 2.93 -26.64 4.17
C CYS A 416 4.26 -26.20 3.55
N ILE A 417 5.39 -26.80 3.95
CA ILE A 417 6.72 -26.46 3.40
C ILE A 417 6.76 -26.72 1.89
N VAL A 418 6.24 -27.86 1.44
CA VAL A 418 6.17 -28.19 0.01
C VAL A 418 5.34 -27.15 -0.74
N SER A 419 4.11 -26.91 -0.30
CA SER A 419 3.18 -25.99 -0.97
C SER A 419 3.70 -24.55 -0.99
N ALA A 420 4.28 -24.08 0.11
CA ALA A 420 4.90 -22.75 0.18
C ALA A 420 6.16 -22.67 -0.70
N GLY A 421 6.93 -23.74 -0.85
CA GLY A 421 8.09 -23.79 -1.75
C GLY A 421 7.71 -23.70 -3.22
N GLU A 422 6.62 -24.37 -3.63
CA GLU A 422 6.07 -24.27 -4.99
C GLU A 422 5.54 -22.85 -5.27
N SER A 423 4.87 -22.24 -4.28
CA SER A 423 4.46 -20.84 -4.34
C SER A 423 5.65 -19.88 -4.41
N LEU A 424 6.71 -20.12 -3.64
CA LEU A 424 7.92 -19.30 -3.61
C LEU A 424 8.59 -19.29 -4.99
N THR A 425 8.79 -20.47 -5.58
CA THR A 425 9.39 -20.63 -6.91
C THR A 425 8.61 -19.84 -7.96
N SER A 426 7.28 -19.87 -7.89
CA SER A 426 6.43 -19.17 -8.84
C SER A 426 6.44 -17.65 -8.62
N ASN A 427 6.45 -17.19 -7.37
CA ASN A 427 6.64 -15.78 -7.03
C ASN A 427 8.00 -15.26 -7.54
N GLU A 428 9.07 -16.04 -7.45
CA GLU A 428 10.39 -15.67 -7.99
C GLU A 428 10.38 -15.56 -9.52
N LYS A 429 9.70 -16.49 -10.22
CA LYS A 429 9.51 -16.42 -11.69
C LYS A 429 8.84 -15.11 -12.12
N VAL A 430 7.80 -14.69 -11.40
CA VAL A 430 7.08 -13.43 -11.68
C VAL A 430 7.67 -12.20 -10.99
N LYS A 431 8.83 -12.34 -10.33
CA LYS A 431 9.52 -11.27 -9.58
C LYS A 431 8.65 -10.58 -8.52
N ASN A 432 7.75 -11.33 -7.89
CA ASN A 432 6.92 -10.87 -6.78
C ASN A 432 7.65 -11.12 -5.45
N ASP A 433 8.53 -10.18 -5.06
CA ASP A 433 9.32 -10.29 -3.83
C ASP A 433 8.45 -10.34 -2.56
N ASP A 434 7.29 -9.68 -2.56
CA ASP A 434 6.36 -9.70 -1.42
C ASP A 434 5.69 -11.07 -1.25
N GLY A 435 5.23 -11.66 -2.35
CA GLY A 435 4.70 -13.02 -2.35
C GLY A 435 5.76 -14.04 -1.92
N ALA A 436 7.00 -13.88 -2.39
CA ALA A 436 8.13 -14.71 -1.99
C ALA A 436 8.41 -14.61 -0.48
N ALA A 437 8.43 -13.38 0.07
CA ALA A 437 8.63 -13.16 1.50
C ALA A 437 7.55 -13.82 2.37
N ILE A 438 6.28 -13.78 1.94
CA ILE A 438 5.17 -14.46 2.63
C ILE A 438 5.39 -15.99 2.66
N CYS A 439 5.85 -16.57 1.54
CA CYS A 439 6.11 -18.00 1.45
C CYS A 439 7.28 -18.43 2.36
N GLU A 440 8.38 -17.67 2.33
CA GLU A 440 9.55 -17.91 3.20
C GLU A 440 9.15 -17.80 4.69
N SER A 441 8.26 -16.85 5.03
CA SER A 441 7.69 -16.72 6.39
C SER A 441 6.88 -17.95 6.81
N LEU A 442 6.04 -18.50 5.93
CA LEU A 442 5.28 -19.73 6.20
C LEU A 442 6.19 -20.94 6.37
N ILE A 443 7.20 -21.09 5.50
CA ILE A 443 8.19 -22.18 5.57
C ILE A 443 8.96 -22.11 6.89
N SER A 444 9.40 -20.91 7.27
CA SER A 444 10.12 -20.67 8.53
C SER A 444 9.30 -21.15 9.73
N ARG A 445 8.05 -20.72 9.82
CA ARG A 445 7.13 -21.11 10.91
C ARG A 445 6.87 -22.62 10.92
N ALA A 446 6.73 -23.25 9.76
CA ALA A 446 6.54 -24.69 9.66
C ALA A 446 7.77 -25.47 10.17
N TYR A 447 9.00 -25.05 9.80
CA TYR A 447 10.22 -25.65 10.33
C TYR A 447 10.37 -25.44 11.85
N LEU A 448 10.01 -24.26 12.36
CA LEU A 448 10.01 -23.99 13.80
C LEU A 448 9.07 -24.95 14.53
N SER A 449 7.85 -25.16 14.01
CA SER A 449 6.89 -26.11 14.58
C SER A 449 7.37 -27.56 14.54
N LEU A 450 8.22 -27.92 13.57
CA LEU A 450 8.89 -29.23 13.49
C LEU A 450 10.15 -29.33 14.37
N GLY A 451 10.56 -28.23 15.02
CA GLY A 451 11.75 -28.18 15.87
C GLY A 451 13.07 -27.94 15.11
N ASP A 452 13.04 -27.77 13.78
CA ASP A 452 14.22 -27.43 12.98
C ASP A 452 14.46 -25.92 12.99
N LYS A 453 15.02 -25.45 14.10
CA LYS A 453 15.33 -24.04 14.34
C LYS A 453 16.30 -23.47 13.30
N ARG A 454 17.22 -24.30 12.78
CA ARG A 454 18.22 -23.88 11.79
C ARG A 454 17.58 -23.53 10.45
N GLN A 455 16.70 -24.41 9.94
CA GLN A 455 15.96 -24.11 8.71
C GLN A 455 14.98 -22.96 8.94
N ALA A 456 14.31 -22.94 10.09
CA ALA A 456 13.41 -21.85 10.45
C ALA A 456 14.10 -20.48 10.36
N ARG A 457 15.31 -20.36 10.92
CA ARG A 457 16.12 -19.13 10.90
C ARG A 457 16.53 -18.74 9.49
N THR A 458 16.99 -19.71 8.70
CA THR A 458 17.40 -19.49 7.30
C THR A 458 16.29 -18.85 6.47
N TYR A 459 15.06 -19.36 6.59
CA TYR A 459 13.92 -18.81 5.84
C TYR A 459 13.37 -17.51 6.45
N ALA A 460 13.45 -17.34 7.77
CA ALA A 460 13.07 -16.09 8.42
C ALA A 460 13.98 -14.93 8.00
N ASP A 461 15.29 -15.14 7.96
CA ASP A 461 16.27 -14.14 7.50
C ASP A 461 16.02 -13.73 6.05
N ARG A 462 15.76 -14.70 5.16
CA ARG A 462 15.43 -14.43 3.76
C ARG A 462 14.14 -13.60 3.62
N SER A 463 13.09 -14.01 4.34
CA SER A 463 11.80 -13.31 4.34
C SER A 463 11.96 -11.86 4.82
N GLN A 464 12.72 -11.65 5.90
CA GLN A 464 13.03 -10.33 6.44
C GLN A 464 13.80 -9.47 5.44
N GLN A 465 14.85 -10.00 4.82
CA GLN A 465 15.66 -9.28 3.84
C GLN A 465 14.86 -8.88 2.61
N ARG A 466 13.95 -9.75 2.14
CA ARG A 466 13.02 -9.41 1.05
C ARG A 466 12.07 -8.30 1.45
N GLY A 467 11.48 -8.38 2.64
CA GLY A 467 10.58 -7.34 3.16
C GLY A 467 11.27 -5.96 3.24
N ILE A 468 12.53 -5.93 3.71
CA ILE A 468 13.36 -4.70 3.70
C ILE A 468 13.55 -4.21 2.26
N LYS A 469 13.97 -5.10 1.37
CA LYS A 469 14.31 -4.75 -0.02
C LYS A 469 13.08 -4.28 -0.82
N SER A 470 11.90 -4.84 -0.57
CA SER A 470 10.66 -4.46 -1.24
C SER A 470 9.98 -3.24 -0.59
N GLY A 471 10.42 -2.82 0.59
CA GLY A 471 9.76 -1.77 1.38
C GLY A 471 8.43 -2.21 2.00
N ASN A 472 8.09 -3.51 1.94
CA ASN A 472 6.88 -4.06 2.53
C ASN A 472 7.04 -4.22 4.04
N ARG A 473 6.60 -3.19 4.78
CA ARG A 473 6.66 -3.16 6.24
C ARG A 473 5.93 -4.32 6.92
N THR A 474 4.81 -4.78 6.37
CA THR A 474 4.10 -5.93 6.93
C THR A 474 4.95 -7.21 6.79
N GLY A 475 5.60 -7.39 5.64
CA GLY A 475 6.52 -8.51 5.39
C GLY A 475 7.77 -8.43 6.27
N GLU A 476 8.41 -7.26 6.33
CA GLU A 476 9.58 -6.99 7.17
C GLU A 476 9.28 -7.26 8.67
N ALA A 477 8.18 -6.71 9.19
CA ALA A 477 7.76 -6.93 10.58
C ALA A 477 7.49 -8.41 10.86
N SER A 478 6.83 -9.11 9.93
CA SER A 478 6.59 -10.55 10.05
C SER A 478 7.89 -11.36 10.05
N GLY A 479 8.89 -10.95 9.27
CA GLY A 479 10.23 -11.55 9.27
C GLY A 479 10.93 -11.40 10.62
N TYR A 480 10.97 -10.17 11.17
CA TYR A 480 11.50 -9.93 12.51
C TYR A 480 10.76 -10.73 13.59
N TRP A 481 9.43 -10.82 13.50
CA TRP A 481 8.63 -11.57 14.47
C TRP A 481 8.89 -13.09 14.40
N ASN A 482 9.12 -13.64 13.21
CA ASN A 482 9.51 -15.03 13.07
C ASN A 482 10.89 -15.30 13.69
N LEU A 483 11.87 -14.41 13.44
CA LEU A 483 13.18 -14.50 14.08
C LEU A 483 13.07 -14.43 15.60
N ALA A 484 12.22 -13.54 16.13
CA ALA A 484 11.97 -13.43 17.57
C ALA A 484 11.39 -14.74 18.15
N GLN A 485 10.46 -15.38 17.44
CA GLN A 485 9.91 -16.68 17.84
C GLN A 485 10.98 -17.79 17.84
N ILE A 486 11.93 -17.75 16.90
CA ILE A 486 13.02 -18.72 16.81
C ILE A 486 14.02 -18.50 17.96
N ALA A 487 14.45 -17.26 18.20
CA ALA A 487 15.30 -16.90 19.34
C ALA A 487 14.65 -17.30 20.67
N ALA A 488 13.34 -17.06 20.81
CA ALA A 488 12.57 -17.47 21.98
C ALA A 488 12.58 -19.00 22.18
N ALA A 489 12.46 -19.77 21.09
CA ALA A 489 12.56 -21.23 21.12
C ALA A 489 13.98 -21.73 21.39
N GLU A 490 15.01 -20.94 21.09
CA GLU A 490 16.42 -21.16 21.42
C GLU A 490 16.77 -20.75 22.85
N ASP A 491 15.80 -20.25 23.62
CA ASP A 491 15.97 -19.72 24.97
C ASP A 491 16.89 -18.48 25.03
N ASP A 492 17.09 -17.79 23.91
CA ASP A 492 17.79 -16.50 23.86
C ASP A 492 16.79 -15.35 24.08
N LEU A 493 16.58 -15.04 25.36
CA LEU A 493 15.67 -13.97 25.78
C LEU A 493 16.11 -12.59 25.27
N THR A 494 17.41 -12.36 25.12
CA THR A 494 17.95 -11.05 24.73
C THR A 494 17.66 -10.81 23.25
N GLU A 495 18.03 -11.76 22.40
CA GLU A 495 17.77 -11.68 20.96
C GLU A 495 16.26 -11.66 20.67
N ALA A 496 15.47 -12.48 21.38
CA ALA A 496 14.02 -12.47 21.24
C ALA A 496 13.39 -11.11 21.57
N ALA A 497 13.87 -10.42 22.61
CA ALA A 497 13.39 -9.09 22.98
C ALA A 497 13.75 -8.04 21.92
N GLU A 498 15.00 -8.01 21.45
CA GLU A 498 15.48 -7.06 20.43
C GLU A 498 14.75 -7.23 19.09
N LEU A 499 14.54 -8.48 18.67
CA LEU A 499 13.80 -8.80 17.44
C LEU A 499 12.31 -8.49 17.56
N THR A 500 11.71 -8.71 18.74
CA THR A 500 10.31 -8.32 18.99
C THR A 500 10.15 -6.82 18.92
N GLU A 501 11.07 -6.06 19.53
CA GLU A 501 11.04 -4.59 19.48
C GLU A 501 11.17 -4.10 18.03
N SER A 502 12.07 -4.71 17.25
CA SER A 502 12.21 -4.43 15.83
C SER A 502 10.93 -4.75 15.05
N ALA A 503 10.31 -5.91 15.31
CA ALA A 503 9.06 -6.31 14.67
C ALA A 503 7.90 -5.35 15.01
N LEU A 504 7.77 -4.93 16.27
CA LEU A 504 6.75 -3.97 16.72
C LEU A 504 6.98 -2.60 16.09
N ARG A 505 8.24 -2.13 16.04
CA ARG A 505 8.60 -0.88 15.37
C ARG A 505 8.19 -0.94 13.91
N VAL A 506 8.58 -1.98 13.19
CA VAL A 506 8.24 -2.09 11.75
C VAL A 506 6.73 -2.29 11.52
N ALA A 507 6.02 -2.99 12.41
CA ALA A 507 4.57 -3.15 12.31
C ALA A 507 3.84 -1.82 12.51
N ARG A 508 4.33 -0.98 13.44
CA ARG A 508 3.91 0.42 13.56
C ARG A 508 4.28 1.19 12.30
N ASP A 509 5.49 0.97 11.78
CA ASP A 509 5.99 1.57 10.54
C ASP A 509 5.06 1.38 9.35
N GLY A 510 4.45 0.20 9.27
CA GLY A 510 3.47 -0.16 8.26
C GLY A 510 2.01 0.14 8.61
N ALA A 511 1.74 0.86 9.71
CA ALA A 511 0.40 1.10 10.25
C ALA A 511 -0.46 -0.17 10.40
N ASN A 512 0.16 -1.32 10.67
CA ASN A 512 -0.51 -2.62 10.75
C ASN A 512 -0.86 -2.96 12.21
N LYS A 513 -1.91 -2.30 12.73
CA LYS A 513 -2.33 -2.45 14.13
C LYS A 513 -2.65 -3.89 14.55
N PRO A 514 -3.33 -4.71 13.71
CA PRO A 514 -3.56 -6.12 14.03
C PRO A 514 -2.26 -6.93 14.21
N LEU A 515 -1.26 -6.72 13.34
CA LEU A 515 0.03 -7.40 13.44
C LEU A 515 0.80 -6.95 14.68
N GLU A 516 0.87 -5.63 14.94
CA GLU A 516 1.49 -5.08 16.15
C GLU A 516 0.89 -5.72 17.41
N THR A 517 -0.44 -5.78 17.48
CA THR A 517 -1.17 -6.36 18.63
C THR A 517 -0.86 -7.85 18.79
N ALA A 518 -0.77 -8.60 17.68
CA ALA A 518 -0.43 -10.02 17.71
C ALA A 518 1.00 -10.26 18.22
N ILE A 519 1.96 -9.45 17.77
CA ILE A 519 3.36 -9.52 18.22
C ILE A 519 3.46 -9.22 19.72
N ALA A 520 2.80 -8.14 20.17
CA ALA A 520 2.81 -7.73 21.58
C ALA A 520 2.22 -8.81 22.50
N HIS A 521 1.03 -9.32 22.16
CA HIS A 521 0.40 -10.39 22.96
C HIS A 521 1.23 -11.68 23.00
N TRP A 522 1.86 -12.04 21.88
CA TRP A 522 2.74 -13.21 21.85
C TRP A 522 3.93 -13.03 22.80
N PHE A 523 4.59 -11.87 22.77
CA PHE A 523 5.76 -11.61 23.58
C PHE A 523 5.42 -11.50 25.08
N GLU A 524 4.32 -10.83 25.43
CA GLU A 524 3.81 -10.80 26.81
C GLU A 524 3.58 -12.22 27.35
N ALA A 525 2.94 -13.09 26.57
CA ALA A 525 2.73 -14.48 26.95
C ALA A 525 4.04 -15.26 27.12
N TYR A 526 5.04 -15.01 26.26
CA TYR A 526 6.37 -15.63 26.36
C TYR A 526 7.11 -15.22 27.64
N ILE A 527 7.12 -13.92 27.96
CA ILE A 527 7.76 -13.40 29.17
C ILE A 527 7.06 -13.94 30.43
N ASP A 528 5.73 -13.96 30.45
CA ASP A 528 4.96 -14.53 31.56
C ASP A 528 5.26 -16.01 31.78
N GLN A 529 5.44 -16.79 30.70
CA GLN A 529 5.85 -18.18 30.81
C GLN A 529 7.24 -18.32 31.40
N LYS A 530 8.21 -17.51 30.95
CA LYS A 530 9.59 -17.52 31.45
C LYS A 530 9.72 -17.07 32.90
N ASN A 531 8.88 -16.14 33.35
CA ASN A 531 8.86 -15.71 34.75
C ASN A 531 8.24 -16.76 35.70
N ARG A 532 7.53 -17.76 35.17
CA ARG A 532 6.89 -18.85 35.94
C ARG A 532 7.71 -20.15 35.98
N THR A 533 8.68 -20.31 35.09
CA THR A 533 9.61 -21.46 35.00
C THR A 533 10.94 -21.11 35.61
#